data_AF-G4KN99-F1
#
_entry.id   AF-G4KN99-F1
#
_cell.length_a   1.000
_cell.length_b   1.000
_cell.length_c   1.000
_cell.angle_alpha   90.00
_cell.angle_beta   90.00
_cell.angle_gamma   90.00
#
_symmetry.space_group_name_H-M   'P 1'
#
loop_
_entity.id
_entity.type
_entity.pdbx_description
1 polymer ?
#
loop_
_entity_poly.entity_id
_entity_poly.type
_entity_poly.pdbx_seq_one_letter_code
_entity_poly.pdbx_strand_id
1 'polypeptide(L)' 'MKNESVQNIRLTTATVADYPLIQNMVRFYIYDISRYCGFESDEYDWTLPRDGLYEADDYKKYFIETDRQAY' A
#
# COMPACT_ATOMS: atom_id res chain seq x y z
N MET A 1 4.03 -17.37 -21.79
CA MET A 1 4.51 -17.50 -20.40
C MET A 1 3.76 -18.65 -19.75
N LYS A 2 4.46 -19.63 -19.18
CA LYS A 2 3.80 -20.70 -18.41
C LYS A 2 3.35 -20.10 -17.08
N ASN A 3 2.06 -20.21 -16.76
CA ASN A 3 1.55 -19.90 -15.43
C ASN A 3 1.94 -21.06 -14.50
N GLU A 4 3.13 -20.97 -13.91
CA GLU A 4 3.50 -21.86 -12.82
C GLU A 4 2.69 -21.46 -11.59
N SER A 5 1.84 -22.37 -11.09
CA SER A 5 1.16 -22.15 -9.82
C SER A 5 2.22 -22.03 -8.73
N VAL A 6 2.23 -20.92 -7.98
CA VAL A 6 3.12 -20.73 -6.84
C VAL A 6 2.68 -21.71 -5.73
N GLN A 7 3.16 -22.95 -5.80
CA GLN A 7 2.96 -23.95 -4.76
C GLN A 7 3.85 -23.58 -3.57
N ASN A 8 3.30 -23.61 -2.35
CA ASN A 8 3.93 -23.21 -1.07
C ASN A 8 3.84 -21.74 -0.65
N ILE A 9 2.75 -21.02 -0.95
CA ILE A 9 2.46 -19.76 -0.26
C ILE A 9 2.03 -20.06 1.18
N ARG A 10 2.78 -19.56 2.16
CA ARG A 10 2.41 -19.60 3.58
C ARG A 10 2.11 -18.18 4.05
N LEU A 11 0.91 -17.98 4.59
CA LEU A 11 0.56 -16.73 5.27
C LEU A 11 1.17 -16.76 6.66
N THR A 12 1.81 -15.66 7.04
CA THR A 12 2.37 -15.44 8.37
C THR A 12 1.86 -14.12 8.90
N THR A 13 1.74 -14.01 10.23
CA THR A 13 1.34 -12.76 10.87
C THR A 13 2.46 -11.74 10.71
N ALA A 14 2.16 -10.62 10.05
CA ALA A 14 3.09 -9.50 9.95
C ALA A 14 3.34 -8.88 11.32
N THR A 15 4.57 -8.44 11.54
CA THR A 15 5.03 -7.78 12.76
C THR A 15 5.53 -6.37 12.45
N VAL A 16 5.80 -5.59 13.49
CA VAL A 16 6.40 -4.25 13.31
C VAL A 16 7.77 -4.28 12.61
N ALA A 17 8.46 -5.42 12.61
CA ALA A 17 9.72 -5.58 11.88
C ALA A 17 9.50 -5.61 10.35
N ASP A 18 8.31 -5.99 9.90
CA ASP A 18 7.94 -6.07 8.48
C ASP A 18 7.45 -4.73 7.93
N TYR A 19 7.15 -3.76 8.80
CA TYR A 19 6.66 -2.43 8.44
C TYR A 19 7.49 -1.74 7.33
N PRO A 20 8.83 -1.68 7.39
CA PRO A 20 9.60 -1.00 6.35
C PRO A 20 9.42 -1.63 4.97
N LEU A 21 9.29 -2.96 4.91
CA LEU A 21 9.02 -3.68 3.66
C LEU A 21 7.61 -3.35 3.14
N ILE A 22 6.61 -3.43 4.02
CA ILE A 22 5.21 -3.16 3.66
C ILE A 22 5.06 -1.71 3.19
N GLN A 23 5.63 -0.74 3.89
CA GLN A 23 5.61 0.68 3.53
C GLN A 23 6.20 0.91 2.13
N ASN A 24 7.33 0.29 1.83
CA ASN A 24 7.94 0.37 0.51
C ASN A 24 7.07 -0.28 -0.57
N MET A 25 6.41 -1.40 -0.26
CA MET A 25 5.51 -2.07 -1.20
C MET A 25 4.28 -1.23 -1.56
N VAL A 26 3.72 -0.49 -0.59
CA VAL A 26 2.53 0.34 -0.85
C VAL A 26 2.82 1.46 -1.85
N ARG A 27 4.05 1.99 -1.89
CA ARG A 27 4.42 3.00 -2.91
C ARG A 27 4.22 2.49 -4.33
N PHE A 28 4.54 1.21 -4.59
CA PHE A 28 4.30 0.59 -5.89
C PHE A 28 2.81 0.37 -6.17
N TYR A 29 2.03 0.03 -5.13
CA TYR A 29 0.57 -0.06 -5.24
C TYR A 29 -0.05 1.30 -5.59
N ILE A 30 0.34 2.37 -4.89
CA ILE A 30 -0.12 3.74 -5.16
C ILE A 30 0.24 4.15 -6.60
N TYR A 31 1.46 3.82 -7.05
CA TYR A 31 1.87 4.08 -8.42
C TYR A 31 0.98 3.38 -9.44
N ASP A 32 0.65 2.10 -9.24
CA ASP A 32 -0.19 1.37 -10.19
C ASP A 32 -1.64 1.88 -10.20
N ILE A 33 -2.24 2.12 -9.03
CA ILE A 33 -3.60 2.66 -8.95
C ILE A 33 -3.68 4.11 -9.46
N SER A 34 -2.59 4.88 -9.45
CA SER A 34 -2.57 6.26 -9.94
C SER A 34 -3.00 6.42 -11.40
N ARG A 35 -2.89 5.35 -12.21
CA ARG A 35 -3.39 5.32 -13.59
C ARG A 35 -4.91 5.30 -13.68
N TYR A 36 -5.56 4.80 -12.64
CA TYR A 36 -7.00 4.60 -12.56
C TYR A 36 -7.64 5.60 -11.59
N CYS A 37 -6.85 6.19 -10.72
CA CYS A 37 -7.25 7.25 -9.82
C CYS A 37 -7.11 8.62 -10.47
N GLY A 38 -8.07 9.52 -10.22
CA GLY A 38 -7.98 10.89 -10.71
C GLY A 38 -6.77 11.60 -10.12
N PHE A 39 -5.96 12.24 -10.96
CA PHE A 39 -4.97 13.22 -10.50
C PHE A 39 -5.71 14.42 -9.88
N GLU A 40 -5.10 15.07 -8.89
CA GLU A 40 -5.56 16.31 -8.25
C GLU A 40 -6.68 17.05 -9.00
N SER A 41 -7.90 16.93 -8.45
CA SER A 41 -8.98 17.91 -8.58
C SER A 41 -9.30 18.42 -7.17
N ASP A 42 -9.65 19.69 -7.05
CA ASP A 42 -10.04 20.31 -5.76
C ASP A 42 -11.36 19.73 -5.19
N GLU A 43 -11.91 18.69 -5.81
CA GLU A 43 -13.22 18.11 -5.57
C GLU A 43 -13.17 16.77 -4.82
N TYR A 44 -12.00 16.12 -4.75
CA TYR A 44 -11.85 14.79 -4.16
C TYR A 44 -10.67 14.70 -3.18
N ASP A 45 -10.94 14.15 -2.00
CA ASP A 45 -9.94 13.93 -0.93
C ASP A 45 -8.91 12.83 -1.23
N TRP A 46 -9.07 12.09 -2.34
CA TRP A 46 -8.25 10.93 -2.71
C TRP A 46 -7.35 11.22 -3.92
N THR A 47 -6.84 12.43 -4.01
CA THR A 47 -6.07 12.89 -5.15
C THR A 47 -4.60 12.55 -5.02
N LEU A 48 -4.01 12.11 -6.13
CA LEU A 48 -2.59 11.80 -6.22
C LEU A 48 -1.85 12.96 -6.90
N PRO A 49 -0.67 13.34 -6.38
CA PRO A 49 0.10 14.43 -6.94
C PRO A 49 0.55 14.09 -8.37
N ARG A 50 0.51 15.08 -9.26
CA ARG A 50 0.82 14.88 -10.69
C ARG A 50 2.30 14.65 -10.96
N ASP A 51 3.17 14.96 -10.00
CA ASP A 51 4.62 14.82 -10.13
C ASP A 51 5.11 13.37 -10.00
N GLY A 52 4.23 12.44 -9.61
CA GLY A 52 4.56 11.03 -9.44
C GLY A 52 5.37 10.74 -8.16
N LEU A 53 5.56 11.73 -7.28
CA LEU A 53 6.19 11.58 -5.97
C LEU A 53 5.14 11.13 -4.96
N TYR A 54 4.69 9.88 -5.10
CA TYR A 54 3.67 9.32 -4.23
C TYR A 54 4.25 8.96 -2.87
N GLU A 55 3.72 9.58 -1.82
CA GLU A 55 3.96 9.16 -0.45
C GLU A 55 2.82 8.28 0.04
N ALA A 56 3.20 7.20 0.72
CA ALA A 56 2.26 6.33 1.38
C ALA A 56 1.99 6.83 2.80
N ASP A 57 0.75 6.69 3.23
CA ASP A 57 0.33 6.86 4.62
C ASP A 57 1.25 6.06 5.57
N ASP A 58 1.54 6.59 6.76
CA ASP A 58 2.32 5.82 7.74
C ASP A 58 1.50 4.64 8.26
N TYR A 59 1.82 3.43 7.80
CA TYR A 59 1.12 2.20 8.19
C TYR A 59 1.61 1.62 9.51
N LYS A 60 2.61 2.22 10.17
CA LYS A 60 3.08 1.78 11.48
C LYS A 60 1.95 1.76 12.52
N LYS A 61 0.98 2.66 12.38
CA LYS A 61 -0.25 2.73 13.19
C LYS A 61 -0.97 1.39 13.31
N TYR A 62 -0.99 0.55 12.26
CA TYR A 62 -1.62 -0.79 12.30
C TYR A 62 -0.86 -1.82 13.15
N PHE A 63 0.39 -1.54 13.54
CA PHE A 63 1.20 -2.42 14.38
C PHE A 63 1.26 -1.96 15.84
N ILE A 64 0.98 -0.68 16.12
CA ILE A 64 1.17 -0.07 17.45
C ILE A 64 -0.14 0.31 18.13
N GLU A 65 -1.17 0.70 17.36
CA GLU A 65 -2.47 1.08 17.89
C GLU A 65 -3.32 -0.17 18.08
N THR A 66 -3.64 -0.48 19.33
CA THR A 66 -4.31 -1.75 19.72
C THR A 66 -5.78 -1.81 19.29
N ASP A 67 -6.39 -0.68 18.99
CA ASP A 67 -7.79 -0.51 18.58
C ASP A 67 -7.95 -0.33 17.07
N ARG A 68 -6.85 -0.26 16.31
CA ARG A 68 -6.89 -0.07 14.87
C ARG A 68 -7.09 -1.40 14.15
N GLN A 69 -8.14 -1.49 13.34
CA GLN A 69 -8.34 -2.61 12.43
C GLN A 69 -8.20 -2.16 10.98
N ALA A 70 -7.71 -3.05 10.12
CA ALA A 70 -7.81 -2.90 8.68
C ALA A 70 -9.27 -3.25 8.29
N TYR A 71 -10.05 -2.24 7.91
CA TYR A 71 -11.43 -2.39 7.41
C TYR A 71 -11.48 -2.21 5.91
#